data_AF-A0A0H2QXC3-F1
#
_entry.id   AF-A0A0H2QXC3-F1
#
_cell.length_a   1.000
_cell.length_b   1.000
_cell.length_c   1.000
_cell.angle_alpha   90.00
_cell.angle_beta   90.00
_cell.angle_gamma   90.00
#
_symmetry.space_group_name_H-M   'P 1'
#
loop_
_entity.id
_entity.type
_entity.pdbx_description
1 polymer ?
#
loop_
_entity_poly.entity_id
_entity_poly.type
_entity_poly.pdbx_seq_one_letter_code
_entity_poly.pdbx_strand_id
1 'polypeptide(L)'
;MPFESILGHGPDSLAILYDFKVDFEAVELNARAFLPATKSSELLEECKAEGCINDHPHTCAISITNNSAFGAVLIYCLLPKCVRHHTLPRCPRHLEKIAQLCPGMQQEMMSILYEHRVDLLEERSARALDELGDVLAQACEGVSRRFPDATKRFRENAFNRLRALHERKESAVSKAYDTIQKMRETEFDLANIANFHRELPIDKDVDRLIANLRPIETEARSYMMDAADPNPPAAAAPNPPAAAAAPNAPAAAAAPNTPAAA
;
A
#
# COMPACT_ATOMS: atom_id res chain seq x y z
N MET A 1 14.95 7.22 15.60
CA MET A 1 15.65 5.94 15.84
C MET A 1 14.78 4.86 15.24
N PRO A 2 15.35 3.87 14.55
CA PRO A 2 14.58 2.75 14.01
C PRO A 2 13.90 1.98 15.15
N PHE A 3 12.80 1.31 14.84
CA PHE A 3 12.18 0.35 15.74
C PHE A 3 13.01 -0.94 15.78
N GLU A 4 12.82 -1.71 16.84
CA GLU A 4 13.57 -2.93 17.10
C GLU A 4 12.64 -4.03 17.60
N SER A 5 12.79 -5.23 17.04
CA SER A 5 12.10 -6.45 17.46
C SER A 5 13.11 -7.57 17.64
N ILE A 6 12.96 -8.38 18.68
CA ILE A 6 13.89 -9.48 19.01
C ILE A 6 13.17 -10.81 18.79
N LEU A 7 13.76 -11.65 17.94
CA LEU A 7 13.25 -12.98 17.61
C LEU A 7 13.98 -14.05 18.43
N GLY A 8 13.30 -14.63 19.41
CA GLY A 8 13.82 -15.70 20.28
C GLY A 8 14.26 -15.22 21.66
N HIS A 9 14.97 -16.09 22.39
CA HIS A 9 15.42 -15.85 23.76
C HIS A 9 16.89 -16.23 23.94
N GLY A 10 17.63 -15.43 24.69
CA GLY A 10 19.04 -15.69 25.00
C GLY A 10 20.00 -15.30 23.87
N PRO A 11 21.22 -15.88 23.83
CA PRO A 11 22.26 -15.53 22.85
C PRO A 11 21.90 -15.92 21.41
N ASP A 12 21.00 -16.89 21.22
CA ASP A 12 20.48 -17.31 19.90
C ASP A 12 19.37 -16.37 19.36
N SER A 13 19.09 -15.27 20.07
CA SER A 13 18.11 -14.29 19.62
C SER A 13 18.61 -13.56 18.38
N LEU A 14 17.72 -13.08 17.52
CA LEU A 14 18.08 -12.24 16.38
C LEU A 14 17.29 -10.94 16.48
N ALA A 15 17.97 -9.80 16.48
CA ALA A 15 17.27 -8.52 16.41
C ALA A 15 17.00 -8.13 14.94
N ILE A 16 15.87 -7.47 14.69
CA ILE A 16 15.57 -6.83 13.41
C ILE A 16 15.35 -5.35 13.68
N LEU A 17 16.06 -4.51 12.92
CA LEU A 17 15.88 -3.06 12.96
C LEU A 17 15.09 -2.64 11.74
N TYR A 18 14.02 -1.89 11.95
CA TYR A 18 13.08 -1.53 10.89
C TYR A 18 12.52 -0.12 11.07
N ASP A 19 12.16 0.51 9.96
CA ASP A 19 11.51 1.83 9.97
C ASP A 19 9.97 1.69 9.92
N PHE A 20 9.46 0.63 9.27
CA PHE A 20 8.03 0.36 9.10
C PHE A 20 7.66 -1.03 9.65
N LYS A 21 6.61 -1.11 10.46
CA LYS A 21 6.19 -2.37 11.09
C LYS A 21 5.79 -3.46 10.09
N VAL A 22 5.15 -3.06 8.99
CA VAL A 22 4.76 -3.97 7.90
C VAL A 22 5.97 -4.63 7.23
N ASP A 23 7.09 -3.91 7.10
CA ASP A 23 8.33 -4.47 6.54
C ASP A 23 8.91 -5.54 7.47
N PHE A 24 8.81 -5.34 8.79
CA PHE A 24 9.18 -6.36 9.78
C PHE A 24 8.27 -7.59 9.69
N GLU A 25 6.95 -7.40 9.64
CA GLU A 25 5.96 -8.49 9.55
C GLU A 25 6.21 -9.36 8.31
N ALA A 26 6.61 -8.75 7.18
CA ALA A 26 6.95 -9.46 5.96
C ALA A 26 8.16 -10.42 6.12
N VAL A 27 9.21 -9.98 6.83
CA VAL A 27 10.46 -10.73 6.94
C VAL A 27 10.57 -11.61 8.19
N GLU A 28 9.69 -11.44 9.17
CA GLU A 28 9.75 -12.11 10.48
C GLU A 28 9.95 -13.62 10.37
N LEU A 29 9.16 -14.28 9.50
CA LEU A 29 9.20 -15.73 9.30
C LEU A 29 10.49 -16.21 8.61
N ASN A 30 11.11 -15.35 7.80
CA ASN A 30 12.28 -15.68 6.98
C ASN A 30 13.60 -15.16 7.57
N ALA A 31 13.54 -14.33 8.61
CA ALA A 31 14.70 -13.63 9.17
C ALA A 31 15.87 -14.55 9.54
N ARG A 32 15.55 -15.73 10.09
CA ARG A 32 16.55 -16.74 10.49
C ARG A 32 17.20 -17.45 9.31
N ALA A 33 16.59 -17.43 8.12
CA ALA A 33 17.22 -17.95 6.91
C ALA A 33 18.34 -17.01 6.44
N PHE A 34 18.17 -15.70 6.60
CA PHE A 34 19.20 -14.71 6.24
C PHE A 34 20.39 -14.70 7.20
N LEU A 35 20.13 -14.89 8.49
CA LEU A 35 21.18 -14.98 9.50
C LEU A 35 20.87 -16.07 10.53
N PRO A 36 21.31 -17.31 10.29
CA PRO A 36 21.17 -18.40 11.25
C PRO A 36 21.95 -18.14 12.53
N ALA A 37 21.47 -18.65 13.67
CA ALA A 37 22.10 -18.44 14.98
C ALA A 37 23.57 -18.91 15.05
N THR A 38 23.91 -19.99 14.32
CA THR A 38 25.29 -20.46 14.19
C THR A 38 26.18 -19.40 13.55
N LYS A 39 25.73 -18.80 12.43
CA LYS A 39 26.46 -17.74 11.74
C LYS A 39 26.54 -16.45 12.56
N SER A 40 25.47 -16.11 13.29
CA SER A 40 25.49 -14.99 14.23
C SER A 40 26.57 -15.16 15.30
N SER A 41 26.65 -16.36 15.90
CA SER A 41 27.64 -16.68 16.93
C SER A 41 29.07 -16.59 16.39
N GLU A 42 29.32 -17.20 15.22
CA GLU A 42 30.62 -17.11 14.53
C GLU A 42 31.05 -15.65 14.29
N LEU A 43 30.15 -14.79 13.79
CA LEU A 43 30.47 -13.39 13.53
C LEU A 43 30.80 -12.61 14.82
N LEU A 44 30.11 -12.90 15.93
CA LEU A 44 30.38 -12.28 17.22
C LEU A 44 31.72 -12.74 17.79
N GLU A 45 32.06 -14.03 17.68
CA GLU A 45 33.35 -14.58 18.08
C GLU A 45 34.51 -13.96 17.27
N GLU A 46 34.41 -13.94 15.94
CA GLU A 46 35.40 -13.34 15.03
C GLU A 46 35.65 -11.87 15.37
N CYS A 47 34.60 -11.14 15.74
CA CYS A 47 34.67 -9.72 16.11
C CYS A 47 35.00 -9.49 17.58
N LYS A 48 35.20 -10.54 18.40
CA LYS A 48 35.38 -10.46 19.87
C LYS A 48 34.28 -9.63 20.54
N ALA A 49 33.04 -9.90 20.16
CA ALA A 49 31.87 -9.07 20.42
C ALA A 49 30.77 -9.83 21.17
N GLU A 50 31.05 -10.93 21.86
CA GLU A 50 30.04 -11.75 22.53
C GLU A 50 29.37 -11.03 23.73
N GLY A 51 30.05 -10.05 24.33
CA GLY A 51 29.55 -9.28 25.46
C GLY A 51 29.95 -7.81 25.43
N CYS A 52 29.21 -6.98 26.17
CA CYS A 52 29.52 -5.56 26.36
C CYS A 52 30.44 -5.32 27.56
N ILE A 53 30.89 -4.06 27.75
CA ILE A 53 31.68 -3.61 28.90
C ILE A 53 31.00 -3.82 30.28
N ASN A 54 29.69 -4.07 30.30
CA ASN A 54 28.91 -4.36 31.50
C ASN A 54 28.52 -5.85 31.59
N ASP A 55 29.25 -6.74 30.90
CA ASP A 55 29.03 -8.20 30.87
C ASP A 55 27.63 -8.64 30.37
N HIS A 56 26.93 -7.79 29.64
CA HIS A 56 25.68 -8.16 28.99
C HIS A 56 25.93 -8.91 27.68
N PRO A 57 25.16 -9.96 27.37
CA PRO A 57 25.29 -10.69 26.11
C PRO A 57 24.91 -9.80 24.93
N HIS A 58 25.70 -9.93 23.87
CA HIS A 58 25.37 -9.41 22.56
C HIS A 58 24.68 -10.46 21.71
N THR A 59 23.95 -9.97 20.72
CA THR A 59 23.51 -10.75 19.57
C THR A 59 23.74 -9.95 18.28
N CYS A 60 23.41 -10.52 17.13
CA CYS A 60 23.33 -9.81 15.86
C CYS A 60 21.95 -9.16 15.66
N ALA A 61 21.95 -8.04 14.94
CA ALA A 61 20.77 -7.46 14.34
C ALA A 61 20.91 -7.45 12.81
N ILE A 62 19.83 -7.75 12.09
CA ILE A 62 19.70 -7.41 10.67
C ILE A 62 18.97 -6.08 10.56
N SER A 63 19.53 -5.15 9.82
CA SER A 63 18.85 -3.90 9.49
C SER A 63 18.08 -4.03 8.18
N ILE A 64 16.78 -3.80 8.24
CA ILE A 64 15.90 -3.52 7.09
C ILE A 64 15.52 -2.03 7.03
N THR A 65 16.33 -1.19 7.66
CA THR A 65 16.18 0.27 7.63
C THR A 65 16.75 0.82 6.32
N ASN A 66 16.61 2.14 6.15
CA ASN A 66 17.07 2.93 5.00
C ASN A 66 18.29 2.42 4.19
N ASN A 67 18.41 2.99 2.99
CA ASN A 67 19.33 2.59 1.90
C ASN A 67 20.78 2.32 2.31
N SER A 68 21.30 3.03 3.30
CA SER A 68 22.70 2.86 3.74
C SER A 68 22.93 1.66 4.64
N ALA A 69 21.86 1.12 5.23
CA ALA A 69 21.93 0.09 6.26
C ALA A 69 21.08 -1.16 5.93
N PHE A 70 20.38 -1.20 4.79
CA PHE A 70 19.64 -2.40 4.40
C PHE A 70 20.57 -3.61 4.26
N GLY A 71 20.20 -4.73 4.86
CA GLY A 71 20.98 -5.96 4.91
C GLY A 71 22.28 -5.84 5.74
N ALA A 72 22.49 -4.75 6.48
CA ALA A 72 23.63 -4.64 7.37
C ALA A 72 23.43 -5.55 8.59
N VAL A 73 24.49 -6.26 8.98
CA VAL A 73 24.53 -7.05 10.21
C VAL A 73 25.28 -6.23 11.27
N LEU A 74 24.57 -5.91 12.35
CA LEU A 74 25.05 -5.05 13.42
C LEU A 74 25.15 -5.83 14.73
N ILE A 75 25.99 -5.36 15.65
CA ILE A 75 25.99 -5.85 17.03
C ILE A 75 24.79 -5.24 17.78
N TYR A 76 24.06 -6.06 18.51
CA TYR A 76 22.92 -5.66 19.31
C TYR A 76 23.08 -6.09 20.77
N CYS A 77 22.81 -5.19 21.71
CA CYS A 77 22.97 -5.46 23.13
C CYS A 77 21.59 -5.74 23.72
N LEU A 78 21.38 -6.95 24.24
CA LEU A 78 20.06 -7.44 24.64
C LEU A 78 19.47 -6.74 25.87
N LEU A 79 20.29 -6.00 26.62
CA LEU A 79 19.85 -5.37 27.86
C LEU A 79 19.59 -3.86 27.66
N PRO A 80 18.32 -3.40 27.78
CA PRO A 80 17.92 -2.01 27.58
C PRO A 80 18.66 -1.02 28.49
N LYS A 81 19.16 -1.49 29.64
CA LYS A 81 19.91 -0.68 30.60
C LYS A 81 21.21 -0.11 30.00
N CYS A 82 21.80 -0.77 29.00
CA CYS A 82 23.00 -0.27 28.30
C CYS A 82 22.71 0.59 27.07
N VAL A 83 21.46 0.58 26.60
CA VAL A 83 21.06 1.29 25.37
C VAL A 83 20.28 2.57 25.72
N ARG A 84 19.40 2.49 26.73
CA ARG A 84 18.38 3.51 27.03
C ARG A 84 18.51 4.19 28.40
N HIS A 85 19.31 3.67 29.34
CA HIS A 85 19.44 4.24 30.70
C HIS A 85 20.80 4.92 30.96
N HIS A 86 20.77 5.98 31.79
CA HIS A 86 21.91 6.86 32.08
C HIS A 86 22.81 6.39 33.23
N THR A 87 22.45 5.32 33.95
CA THR A 87 23.18 4.88 35.16
C THR A 87 24.37 3.98 34.88
N LEU A 88 24.42 3.35 33.69
CA LEU A 88 25.55 2.53 33.25
C LEU A 88 26.19 3.15 31.98
N PRO A 89 27.50 2.95 31.75
CA PRO A 89 28.12 3.35 30.50
C PRO A 89 27.44 2.63 29.34
N ARG A 90 27.12 3.38 28.27
CA ARG A 90 26.52 2.83 27.05
C ARG A 90 27.46 1.80 26.43
N CYS A 91 26.90 0.74 25.85
CA CYS A 91 27.72 -0.21 25.11
C CYS A 91 28.31 0.48 23.87
N PRO A 92 29.64 0.61 23.74
CA PRO A 92 30.27 1.32 22.63
C PRO A 92 30.14 0.58 21.29
N ARG A 93 29.86 -0.72 21.34
CA ARG A 93 29.71 -1.60 20.19
C ARG A 93 28.25 -1.77 19.75
N HIS A 94 27.30 -1.19 20.48
CA HIS A 94 25.89 -1.31 20.12
C HIS A 94 25.63 -0.61 18.77
N LEU A 95 24.99 -1.33 17.85
CA LEU A 95 24.75 -0.96 16.46
C LEU A 95 26.02 -0.78 15.61
N GLU A 96 27.16 -1.30 16.08
CA GLU A 96 28.38 -1.38 15.27
C GLU A 96 28.17 -2.38 14.13
N LYS A 97 28.42 -1.93 12.90
CA LYS A 97 28.34 -2.80 11.71
C LYS A 97 29.52 -3.74 11.69
N ILE A 98 29.23 -5.04 11.66
CA ILE A 98 30.24 -6.11 11.62
C ILE A 98 30.24 -6.88 10.31
N ALA A 99 29.10 -6.95 9.63
CA ALA A 99 28.98 -7.62 8.34
C ALA A 99 27.85 -7.02 7.49
N GLN A 100 27.69 -7.59 6.31
CA GLN A 100 26.66 -7.25 5.35
C GLN A 100 26.17 -8.56 4.71
N LEU A 101 24.85 -8.72 4.58
CA LEU A 101 24.27 -9.83 3.82
C LEU A 101 24.80 -9.81 2.38
N CYS A 102 24.98 -10.98 1.78
CA CYS A 102 25.42 -11.03 0.39
C CYS A 102 24.33 -10.45 -0.55
N PRO A 103 24.68 -10.00 -1.77
CA PRO A 103 23.71 -9.40 -2.69
C PRO A 103 22.50 -10.31 -2.98
N GLY A 104 22.70 -11.63 -3.07
CA GLY A 104 21.62 -12.59 -3.28
C GLY A 104 20.59 -12.60 -2.13
N MET A 105 21.06 -12.62 -0.88
CA MET A 105 20.18 -12.56 0.29
C MET A 105 19.47 -11.20 0.42
N GLN A 106 20.15 -10.11 0.05
CA GLN A 106 19.51 -8.79 0.01
C GLN A 106 18.40 -8.73 -1.04
N GLN A 107 18.62 -9.32 -2.22
CA GLN A 107 17.62 -9.41 -3.27
C GLN A 107 16.44 -10.29 -2.85
N GLU A 108 16.70 -11.42 -2.18
CA GLU A 108 15.65 -12.31 -1.66
C GLU A 108 14.80 -11.61 -0.60
N MET A 109 15.44 -10.93 0.36
CA MET A 109 14.76 -10.12 1.36
C MET A 109 13.92 -9.00 0.72
N MET A 110 14.44 -8.37 -0.34
CA MET A 110 13.70 -7.38 -1.12
C MET A 110 12.47 -7.99 -1.81
N SER A 111 12.60 -9.19 -2.40
CA SER A 111 11.48 -9.90 -3.03
C SER A 111 10.36 -10.15 -2.01
N ILE A 112 10.69 -10.64 -0.82
CA ILE A 112 9.73 -10.89 0.26
C ILE A 112 9.01 -9.60 0.68
N LEU A 113 9.76 -8.51 0.85
CA LEU A 113 9.17 -7.20 1.17
C LEU A 113 8.23 -6.71 0.07
N TYR A 114 8.63 -6.88 -1.20
CA TYR A 114 7.85 -6.46 -2.35
C TYR A 114 6.57 -7.27 -2.53
N GLU A 115 6.66 -8.60 -2.50
CA GLU A 115 5.52 -9.51 -2.57
C GLU A 115 4.50 -9.21 -1.47
N HIS A 116 4.97 -9.05 -0.23
CA HIS A 116 4.08 -8.71 0.89
C HIS A 116 3.35 -7.37 0.66
N ARG A 117 4.04 -6.36 0.12
CA ARG A 117 3.38 -5.08 -0.21
C ARG A 117 2.34 -5.24 -1.31
N VAL A 118 2.63 -6.03 -2.35
CA VAL A 118 1.67 -6.31 -3.43
C VAL A 118 0.43 -7.00 -2.86
N ASP A 119 0.60 -7.98 -1.97
CA ASP A 119 -0.51 -8.65 -1.30
C ASP A 119 -1.36 -7.66 -0.48
N LEU A 120 -0.75 -6.76 0.30
CA LEU A 120 -1.47 -5.72 1.04
C LEU A 120 -2.25 -4.77 0.13
N LEU A 121 -1.68 -4.41 -1.02
CA LEU A 121 -2.32 -3.54 -2.01
C LEU A 121 -3.49 -4.25 -2.72
N GLU A 122 -3.35 -5.55 -2.99
CA GLU A 122 -4.40 -6.40 -3.53
C GLU A 122 -5.56 -6.53 -2.53
N GLU A 123 -5.28 -6.84 -1.27
CA GLU A 123 -6.30 -6.90 -0.21
C GLU A 123 -7.05 -5.58 -0.05
N ARG A 124 -6.33 -4.46 -0.11
CA ARG A 124 -6.92 -3.12 -0.02
C ARG A 124 -7.85 -2.83 -1.21
N SER A 125 -7.45 -3.24 -2.41
CA SER A 125 -8.26 -3.08 -3.62
C SER A 125 -9.51 -3.96 -3.57
N ALA A 126 -9.37 -5.23 -3.17
CA ALA A 126 -10.47 -6.16 -3.01
C ALA A 126 -11.49 -5.65 -1.99
N ARG A 127 -11.02 -5.23 -0.81
CA ARG A 127 -11.88 -4.67 0.24
C ARG A 127 -12.70 -3.48 -0.24
N ALA A 128 -12.10 -2.54 -0.97
CA ALA A 128 -12.82 -1.38 -1.48
C ALA A 128 -13.89 -1.76 -2.52
N LEU A 129 -13.65 -2.80 -3.33
CA LEU A 129 -14.62 -3.31 -4.30
C LEU A 129 -15.77 -4.08 -3.64
N ASP A 130 -15.47 -4.81 -2.56
CA ASP A 130 -16.46 -5.52 -1.73
C ASP A 130 -17.36 -4.53 -1.00
N GLU A 131 -16.78 -3.53 -0.33
CA GLU A 131 -17.51 -2.43 0.31
C GLU A 131 -18.45 -1.71 -0.68
N LEU A 132 -17.98 -1.43 -1.90
CA LEU A 132 -18.84 -0.88 -2.96
C LEU A 132 -19.95 -1.85 -3.37
N GLY A 133 -19.68 -3.15 -3.37
CA GLY A 133 -20.68 -4.19 -3.60
C GLY A 133 -21.82 -4.13 -2.58
N ASP A 134 -21.47 -4.04 -1.30
CA ASP A 134 -22.43 -3.94 -0.21
C ASP A 134 -23.27 -2.66 -0.31
N VAL A 135 -22.63 -1.53 -0.62
CA VAL A 135 -23.33 -0.25 -0.85
C VAL A 135 -24.31 -0.36 -2.01
N LEU A 136 -23.93 -0.99 -3.13
CA LEU A 136 -24.83 -1.18 -4.27
C LEU A 136 -25.99 -2.13 -3.94
N ALA A 137 -25.75 -3.18 -3.16
CA ALA A 137 -26.81 -4.08 -2.70
C ALA A 137 -27.82 -3.35 -1.81
N GLN A 138 -27.35 -2.55 -0.85
CA GLN A 138 -28.21 -1.72 0.01
C GLN A 138 -28.97 -0.66 -0.79
N ALA A 139 -28.34 -0.07 -1.81
CA ALA A 139 -28.98 0.85 -2.73
C ALA A 139 -30.12 0.18 -3.52
N CYS A 140 -29.91 -1.05 -4.01
CA CYS A 140 -30.96 -1.84 -4.68
C CYS A 140 -32.16 -2.12 -3.76
N GLU A 141 -31.89 -2.48 -2.50
CA GLU A 141 -32.93 -2.66 -1.49
C GLU A 141 -33.69 -1.35 -1.23
N GLY A 142 -32.97 -0.24 -1.06
CA GLY A 142 -33.54 1.09 -0.86
C GLY A 142 -34.44 1.53 -2.02
N VAL A 143 -34.02 1.30 -3.27
CA VAL A 143 -34.88 1.56 -4.44
C VAL A 143 -36.11 0.67 -4.41
N SER A 144 -35.97 -0.63 -4.17
CA SER A 144 -37.09 -1.58 -4.18
C SER A 144 -38.14 -1.23 -3.13
N ARG A 145 -37.71 -0.84 -1.92
CA ARG A 145 -38.61 -0.40 -0.84
C ARG A 145 -39.32 0.91 -1.15
N ARG A 146 -38.61 1.90 -1.70
CA ARG A 146 -39.19 3.21 -2.05
C ARG A 146 -40.07 3.16 -3.30
N PHE A 147 -39.90 2.16 -4.15
CA PHE A 147 -40.50 2.09 -5.47
C PHE A 147 -42.03 2.27 -5.48
N PRO A 148 -42.83 1.65 -4.59
CA PRO A 148 -44.29 1.77 -4.62
C PRO A 148 -44.79 3.21 -4.46
N ASP A 149 -44.16 3.97 -3.57
CA ASP A 149 -44.59 5.32 -3.16
C ASP A 149 -43.77 6.45 -3.79
N ALA A 150 -42.75 6.10 -4.60
CA ALA A 150 -41.85 7.07 -5.19
C ALA A 150 -42.48 7.85 -6.36
N THR A 151 -41.90 9.01 -6.63
CA THR A 151 -42.25 9.85 -7.80
C THR A 151 -42.11 9.06 -9.10
N LYS A 152 -42.93 9.40 -10.11
CA LYS A 152 -42.86 8.79 -11.46
C LYS A 152 -41.43 8.82 -12.02
N ARG A 153 -40.74 9.96 -11.90
CA ARG A 153 -39.35 10.13 -12.34
C ARG A 153 -38.39 9.17 -11.64
N PHE A 154 -38.55 8.93 -10.33
CA PHE A 154 -37.72 7.98 -9.62
C PHE A 154 -37.95 6.55 -10.14
N ARG A 155 -39.21 6.14 -10.27
CA ARG A 155 -39.56 4.79 -10.77
C ARG A 155 -39.02 4.52 -12.17
N GLU A 156 -39.00 5.53 -13.04
CA GLU A 156 -38.48 5.41 -14.41
C GLU A 156 -36.94 5.33 -14.48
N ASN A 157 -36.23 5.89 -13.49
CA ASN A 157 -34.78 6.08 -13.59
C ASN A 157 -33.95 5.25 -12.59
N ALA A 158 -34.48 4.92 -11.41
CA ALA A 158 -33.69 4.39 -10.31
C ALA A 158 -33.01 3.05 -10.65
N PHE A 159 -33.75 2.07 -11.18
CA PHE A 159 -33.18 0.79 -11.60
C PHE A 159 -32.21 0.92 -12.78
N ASN A 160 -32.47 1.82 -13.72
CA ASN A 160 -31.56 2.09 -14.84
C ASN A 160 -30.23 2.70 -14.36
N ARG A 161 -30.29 3.63 -13.40
CA ARG A 161 -29.10 4.22 -12.78
C ARG A 161 -28.32 3.19 -11.95
N LEU A 162 -29.01 2.39 -11.13
CA LEU A 162 -28.37 1.30 -10.39
C LEU A 162 -27.67 0.30 -11.31
N ARG A 163 -28.31 -0.10 -12.41
CA ARG A 163 -27.68 -0.94 -13.43
C ARG A 163 -26.40 -0.31 -13.98
N ALA A 164 -26.44 0.97 -14.35
CA ALA A 164 -25.26 1.69 -14.83
C ALA A 164 -24.14 1.75 -13.77
N LEU A 165 -24.49 1.84 -12.48
CA LEU A 165 -23.50 1.79 -11.39
C LEU A 165 -22.87 0.40 -11.24
N HIS A 166 -23.65 -0.68 -11.39
CA HIS A 166 -23.12 -2.04 -11.42
C HIS A 166 -22.16 -2.26 -12.61
N GLU A 167 -22.52 -1.79 -13.81
CA GLU A 167 -21.65 -1.87 -14.99
C GLU A 167 -20.34 -1.08 -14.79
N ARG A 168 -20.40 0.07 -14.08
CA ARG A 168 -19.19 0.83 -13.69
C ARG A 168 -18.35 0.10 -12.65
N LYS A 169 -18.97 -0.61 -11.69
CA LYS A 169 -18.25 -1.47 -10.74
C LYS A 169 -17.49 -2.57 -11.50
N GLU A 170 -18.14 -3.28 -12.42
CA GLU A 170 -17.50 -4.32 -13.24
C GLU A 170 -16.30 -3.78 -14.02
N SER A 171 -16.42 -2.60 -14.62
CA SER A 171 -15.28 -1.94 -15.28
C SER A 171 -14.14 -1.63 -14.31
N ALA A 172 -14.45 -1.25 -13.05
CA ALA A 172 -13.43 -1.02 -12.04
C ALA A 172 -12.77 -2.32 -11.55
N VAL A 173 -13.53 -3.41 -11.42
CA VAL A 173 -12.99 -4.76 -11.11
C VAL A 173 -11.98 -5.18 -12.18
N SER A 174 -12.32 -5.05 -13.46
CA SER A 174 -11.39 -5.37 -14.55
C SER A 174 -10.09 -4.54 -14.47
N LYS A 175 -10.21 -3.24 -14.19
CA LYS A 175 -9.03 -2.37 -14.03
C LYS A 175 -8.19 -2.75 -12.81
N ALA A 176 -8.83 -3.14 -11.71
CA ALA A 176 -8.14 -3.60 -10.51
C ALA A 176 -7.31 -4.84 -10.81
N TYR A 177 -7.90 -5.81 -11.52
CA TYR A 177 -7.21 -7.02 -11.95
C TYR A 177 -6.00 -6.70 -12.84
N ASP A 178 -6.17 -5.84 -13.85
CA ASP A 178 -5.07 -5.42 -14.73
C ASP A 178 -3.94 -4.71 -13.97
N THR A 179 -4.29 -3.87 -12.99
CA THR A 179 -3.31 -3.20 -12.13
C THR A 179 -2.55 -4.22 -11.27
N ILE A 180 -3.25 -5.17 -10.64
CA ILE A 180 -2.62 -6.22 -9.81
C ILE A 180 -1.69 -7.10 -10.64
N GLN A 181 -2.11 -7.53 -11.83
CA GLN A 181 -1.26 -8.31 -12.73
C GLN A 181 0.03 -7.56 -13.09
N LYS A 182 -0.08 -6.27 -13.45
CA LYS A 182 1.11 -5.44 -13.73
C LYS A 182 2.03 -5.29 -12.52
N MET A 183 1.47 -5.19 -11.30
CA MET A 183 2.26 -5.15 -10.07
C MET A 183 3.04 -6.45 -9.89
N ARG A 184 2.38 -7.60 -10.05
CA ARG A 184 3.01 -8.93 -9.91
C ARG A 184 4.06 -9.22 -10.99
N GLU A 185 3.91 -8.66 -12.19
CA GLU A 185 4.87 -8.79 -13.30
C GLU A 185 6.06 -7.82 -13.19
N THR A 186 6.03 -6.86 -12.27
CA THR A 186 7.12 -5.89 -12.12
C THR A 186 8.28 -6.49 -11.34
N GLU A 187 9.43 -6.66 -11.98
CA GLU A 187 10.67 -7.03 -11.29
C GLU A 187 11.23 -5.83 -10.51
N PHE A 188 11.54 -6.04 -9.23
CA PHE A 188 12.11 -5.01 -8.36
C PHE A 188 13.59 -5.25 -8.09
N ASP A 189 14.45 -4.36 -8.59
CA ASP A 189 15.90 -4.39 -8.36
C ASP A 189 16.26 -3.81 -6.99
N LEU A 190 17.20 -4.45 -6.27
CA LEU A 190 17.83 -3.94 -5.05
C LEU A 190 18.33 -2.48 -5.17
N ALA A 191 18.79 -2.06 -6.36
CA ALA A 191 19.19 -0.68 -6.61
C ALA A 191 18.06 0.34 -6.34
N ASN A 192 16.80 -0.10 -6.39
CA ASN A 192 15.61 0.69 -6.16
C ASN A 192 15.09 0.64 -4.72
N ILE A 193 15.83 0.05 -3.79
CA ILE A 193 15.43 0.00 -2.37
C ILE A 193 15.12 1.38 -1.78
N ALA A 194 15.80 2.41 -2.30
CA ALA A 194 15.54 3.81 -2.00
C ALA A 194 14.11 4.27 -2.26
N ASN A 195 13.47 3.67 -3.25
CA ASN A 195 12.12 3.96 -3.64
C ASN A 195 11.14 3.00 -2.96
N PHE A 196 11.57 1.81 -2.53
CA PHE A 196 10.72 0.85 -1.84
C PHE A 196 10.10 1.44 -0.57
N HIS A 197 10.91 2.04 0.30
CA HIS A 197 10.41 2.68 1.52
C HIS A 197 9.70 4.04 1.26
N ARG A 198 9.58 4.45 0.00
CA ARG A 198 8.78 5.60 -0.43
C ARG A 198 7.47 5.10 -1.05
N GLU A 199 6.53 6.01 -1.25
CA GLU A 199 5.30 5.69 -1.97
C GLU A 199 5.67 5.33 -3.42
N LEU A 200 5.52 4.05 -3.78
CA LEU A 200 5.84 3.54 -5.10
C LEU A 200 4.73 3.96 -6.09
N PRO A 201 5.02 3.97 -7.40
CA PRO A 201 3.99 4.19 -8.42
C PRO A 201 2.77 3.27 -8.26
N ILE A 202 2.99 2.04 -7.80
CA ILE A 202 1.95 1.03 -7.59
C ILE A 202 0.94 1.43 -6.50
N ASP A 203 1.38 2.08 -5.41
CA ASP A 203 0.47 2.56 -4.37
C ASP A 203 -0.47 3.63 -4.93
N LYS A 204 0.05 4.51 -5.79
CA LYS A 204 -0.71 5.59 -6.43
C LYS A 204 -1.75 5.06 -7.41
N ASP A 205 -1.46 3.95 -8.08
CA ASP A 205 -2.41 3.33 -9.01
C ASP A 205 -3.57 2.69 -8.24
N VAL A 206 -3.30 2.04 -7.11
CA VAL A 206 -4.34 1.52 -6.19
C VAL A 206 -5.13 2.66 -5.55
N ASP A 207 -4.48 3.73 -5.11
CA ASP A 207 -5.17 4.92 -4.58
C ASP A 207 -6.09 5.56 -5.62
N ARG A 208 -5.65 5.64 -6.87
CA ARG A 208 -6.46 6.16 -7.97
C ARG A 208 -7.64 5.25 -8.28
N LEU A 209 -7.44 3.93 -8.26
CA LEU A 209 -8.52 2.95 -8.41
C LEU A 209 -9.58 3.18 -7.33
N ILE A 210 -9.19 3.23 -6.05
CA ILE A 210 -10.10 3.46 -4.92
C ILE A 210 -10.79 4.82 -5.03
N ALA A 211 -10.06 5.88 -5.40
CA ALA A 211 -10.64 7.20 -5.60
C ALA A 211 -11.70 7.22 -6.71
N ASN A 212 -11.52 6.43 -7.77
CA ASN A 212 -12.49 6.28 -8.86
C ASN A 212 -13.75 5.51 -8.46
N LEU A 213 -13.74 4.76 -7.35
CA LEU A 213 -14.93 4.11 -6.80
C LEU A 213 -15.85 5.10 -6.07
N ARG A 214 -15.29 6.15 -5.46
CA ARG A 214 -16.05 7.13 -4.64
C ARG A 214 -17.25 7.76 -5.35
N PRO A 215 -17.19 8.17 -6.64
CA PRO A 215 -18.36 8.69 -7.33
C PRO A 215 -19.47 7.66 -7.51
N ILE A 216 -19.13 6.38 -7.67
CA ILE A 216 -20.11 5.28 -7.77
C ILE A 216 -20.78 5.10 -6.40
N GLU A 217 -19.97 5.03 -5.35
CA GLU A 217 -20.42 4.91 -3.97
C GLU A 217 -21.33 6.08 -3.56
N THR A 218 -20.92 7.32 -3.84
CA THR A 218 -21.68 8.53 -3.50
C THR A 218 -23.04 8.52 -4.17
N GLU A 219 -23.11 8.13 -5.44
CA GLU A 219 -24.38 8.03 -6.15
C GLU A 219 -25.23 6.89 -5.59
N ALA A 220 -24.66 5.71 -5.35
CA ALA A 220 -25.36 4.56 -4.78
C ALA A 220 -25.97 4.89 -3.41
N ARG A 221 -25.23 5.62 -2.54
CA ARG A 221 -25.70 6.06 -1.22
C ARG A 221 -26.96 6.93 -1.29
N SER A 222 -27.18 7.68 -2.37
CA SER A 222 -28.41 8.49 -2.54
C SER A 222 -29.69 7.66 -2.69
N TYR A 223 -29.55 6.37 -3.02
CA TYR A 223 -30.65 5.42 -3.16
C TYR A 223 -30.92 4.62 -1.90
N MET A 224 -29.97 4.58 -0.97
CA MET A 224 -30.15 3.95 0.34
C MET A 224 -31.21 4.68 1.15
N MET A 225 -31.88 3.98 2.06
CA MET A 225 -32.72 4.62 3.07
C MET A 225 -31.91 4.77 4.35
N ASP A 226 -31.89 5.97 4.92
CA ASP A 226 -31.41 6.12 6.29
C ASP A 226 -32.35 5.34 7.21
N ALA A 227 -31.78 4.49 8.07
CA ALA A 227 -32.52 3.63 8.99
C ALA A 227 -33.44 4.39 9.98
N ALA A 228 -33.47 5.72 9.94
CA ALA A 228 -34.15 6.58 10.90
C ALA A 228 -35.25 7.49 10.32
N ASP A 229 -35.51 7.50 9.00
CA ASP A 229 -36.46 8.48 8.44
C ASP A 229 -37.62 7.83 7.65
N PRO A 230 -38.85 7.79 8.19
CA PRO A 230 -40.03 7.31 7.47
C PRO A 230 -40.53 8.32 6.42
N ASN A 231 -39.88 9.48 6.27
CA ASN A 231 -40.26 10.50 5.30
C ASN A 231 -39.01 11.11 4.62
N PRO A 232 -38.59 10.65 3.44
CA PRO A 232 -37.38 11.17 2.82
C PRO A 232 -37.58 12.63 2.39
N PRO A 233 -36.59 13.53 2.64
CA PRO A 233 -36.63 14.87 2.07
C PRO A 233 -36.68 14.78 0.53
N ALA A 234 -37.48 15.66 -0.07
CA ALA A 234 -37.57 15.82 -1.51
C ALA A 234 -36.17 15.93 -2.11
N ALA A 235 -35.90 15.09 -3.12
CA ALA A 235 -34.62 14.94 -3.79
C ALA A 235 -33.89 16.27 -3.98
N ALA A 236 -32.70 16.41 -3.37
CA ALA A 236 -31.73 17.41 -3.79
C ALA A 236 -31.34 17.11 -5.25
N ALA A 237 -31.49 18.11 -6.11
CA ALA A 237 -31.22 18.00 -7.54
C ALA A 237 -29.74 17.67 -7.79
N PRO A 238 -29.41 16.66 -8.62
CA PRO A 238 -28.08 16.56 -9.20
C PRO A 238 -27.95 17.55 -10.36
N ASN A 239 -26.74 18.12 -10.49
CA ASN A 239 -26.32 19.07 -11.51
C ASN A 239 -26.76 18.70 -12.93
N PRO A 240 -27.02 19.70 -13.80
CA PRO A 240 -27.39 19.46 -15.19
C PRO A 240 -26.28 18.70 -15.94
N PRO A 241 -26.64 17.92 -16.97
CA PRO A 241 -25.66 17.22 -17.79
C PRO A 241 -24.72 18.23 -18.45
N ALA A 242 -23.43 17.89 -18.47
CA ALA A 242 -22.44 18.61 -19.28
C ALA A 242 -22.97 18.72 -20.71
N ALA A 243 -23.05 19.96 -21.21
CA ALA A 243 -23.59 20.27 -22.51
C ALA A 243 -22.92 19.42 -23.60
N ALA A 244 -23.75 18.76 -24.40
CA ALA A 244 -23.34 18.14 -25.64
C ALA A 244 -22.66 19.20 -26.53
N ALA A 245 -21.38 19.01 -26.84
CA ALA A 245 -20.72 19.73 -27.91
C ALA A 245 -21.41 19.34 -29.23
N ALA A 246 -22.23 20.25 -29.76
CA ALA A 246 -22.76 20.12 -31.11
C ALA A 246 -21.72 20.62 -32.14
N PRO A 247 -21.68 20.03 -33.34
CA PRO A 247 -20.65 20.26 -34.35
C PRO A 247 -20.98 21.49 -35.20
N ASN A 248 -19.99 22.34 -35.47
CA ASN A 248 -20.09 23.35 -36.53
C ASN A 248 -19.19 22.95 -37.70
N ALA A 249 -19.83 22.60 -38.81
CA ALA A 249 -19.30 22.67 -40.17
C ALA A 249 -20.04 23.81 -40.91
N PRO A 250 -19.67 24.23 -42.15
CA PRO A 250 -18.43 24.02 -42.89
C PRO A 250 -17.75 25.35 -43.32
N ALA A 251 -16.49 25.24 -43.73
CA ALA A 251 -15.76 26.30 -44.42
C ALA A 251 -16.23 26.42 -45.89
N ALA A 252 -16.48 27.65 -46.34
CA ALA A 252 -16.67 27.98 -47.75
C ALA A 252 -15.59 28.98 -48.20
N ALA A 253 -15.10 28.71 -49.41
CA ALA A 253 -13.85 29.16 -50.00
C ALA A 253 -13.85 30.59 -50.57
N ALA A 254 -12.64 31.15 -50.72
CA ALA A 254 -12.19 31.86 -51.93
C ALA A 254 -10.67 32.09 -51.91
N ALA A 255 -9.94 31.39 -52.78
CA ALA A 255 -8.68 31.84 -53.37
C ALA A 255 -9.02 32.74 -54.61
N PRO A 256 -8.10 33.26 -55.46
CA PRO A 256 -6.62 33.14 -55.49
C PRO A 256 -5.88 34.46 -55.87
N ASN A 257 -4.54 34.46 -55.76
CA ASN A 257 -3.56 34.79 -56.83
C ASN A 257 -2.21 35.29 -56.28
N THR A 258 -1.20 34.40 -56.32
CA THR A 258 0.11 34.46 -57.03
C THR A 258 0.88 35.79 -57.26
N PRO A 259 2.19 35.75 -57.62
CA PRO A 259 3.30 36.26 -56.80
C PRO A 259 4.09 37.39 -57.50
N ALA A 260 5.11 37.98 -56.83
CA ALA A 260 6.43 38.30 -57.41
C ALA A 260 7.32 39.11 -56.45
N ALA A 261 8.62 38.96 -56.69
CA ALA A 261 9.78 39.41 -55.94
C ALA A 261 10.01 40.93 -55.85
N ALA A 262 10.78 41.33 -54.82
CA ALA A 262 12.04 42.08 -54.93
C ALA A 262 12.87 41.83 -53.67
#